data_AF-G6Y6K0-F1
#
_entry.id   AF-G6Y6K0-F1
#
_cell.length_a   1.000
_cell.length_b   1.000
_cell.length_c   1.000
_cell.angle_alpha   90.00
_cell.angle_beta   90.00
_cell.angle_gamma   90.00
#
_symmetry.space_group_name_H-M   'P 1'
#
loop_
_entity.id
_entity.type
_entity.pdbx_description
1 polymer ?
#
loop_
_entity_poly.entity_id
_entity_poly.type
_entity_poly.pdbx_seq_one_letter_code
_entity_poly.pdbx_strand_id
1 'polypeptide(L)'
;MFVVFRVLGLAALSAFGTTHADGSTIVPMGVVYSNRTEETEEARVCEIILDVSNPPSRELVKFITLGGYTKADGAVLAGFLMGVADIVAVERADIVQITDATFNAATFSSLGQLNYETYDDGTVMATTENAEFAAPFINAVLAGNYELGFSRLESGAGMRTYKILPAPSEAVASNFIRCMDDLAMESQQVRSSVSTKRSPLPAGNGNRPGITMDQGGRPIVHPGQGRTWATHK
;
A
#
# COMPACT_ATOMS: atom_id res chain seq x y z
N MET A 1 -8.41 -59.02 -31.02
CA MET A 1 -9.21 -59.52 -29.88
C MET A 1 -9.59 -58.30 -29.04
N PHE A 2 -10.89 -57.95 -29.03
CA PHE A 2 -11.64 -56.93 -28.22
C PHE A 2 -10.88 -55.72 -27.65
N VAL A 3 -11.02 -54.44 -28.05
CA VAL A 3 -12.17 -53.50 -28.20
C VAL A 3 -13.04 -53.31 -26.96
N VAL A 4 -12.96 -52.11 -26.31
CA VAL A 4 -14.04 -51.27 -25.72
C VAL A 4 -13.48 -49.83 -25.52
N PHE A 5 -13.80 -48.79 -26.33
CA PHE A 5 -14.89 -47.77 -26.25
C PHE A 5 -14.94 -46.97 -24.91
N ARG A 6 -15.01 -45.62 -24.82
CA ARG A 6 -15.80 -44.56 -25.50
C ARG A 6 -15.10 -43.18 -25.39
N VAL A 7 -14.99 -42.36 -26.44
CA VAL A 7 -15.93 -41.34 -26.98
C VAL A 7 -16.36 -40.24 -25.98
N LEU A 8 -15.86 -39.01 -26.20
CA LEU A 8 -16.70 -37.80 -26.39
C LEU A 8 -15.86 -36.65 -26.95
N GLY A 9 -16.25 -36.16 -28.13
CA GLY A 9 -15.77 -34.91 -28.69
C GLY A 9 -16.75 -33.78 -28.41
N LEU A 10 -16.25 -32.55 -28.37
CA LEU A 10 -16.97 -31.29 -28.57
C LEU A 10 -15.93 -30.29 -29.07
N ALA A 11 -15.87 -30.06 -30.38
CA ALA A 11 -16.61 -28.99 -31.06
C ALA A 11 -16.12 -27.60 -30.63
N ALA A 12 -15.32 -26.99 -31.50
CA ALA A 12 -15.06 -25.57 -31.49
C ALA A 12 -16.38 -24.80 -31.63
N LEU A 13 -16.64 -23.88 -30.69
CA LEU A 13 -17.52 -22.74 -30.93
C LEU A 13 -17.00 -21.52 -30.16
N SER A 14 -16.53 -20.57 -30.97
CA SER A 14 -16.67 -19.12 -30.83
C SER A 14 -16.30 -18.47 -29.49
N ALA A 15 -15.23 -17.68 -29.58
CA ALA A 15 -15.04 -16.39 -28.93
C ALA A 15 -16.31 -15.81 -28.29
N PHE A 16 -16.36 -15.87 -26.96
CA PHE A 16 -17.02 -14.83 -26.19
C PHE A 16 -15.90 -14.02 -25.54
N GLY A 17 -15.45 -12.99 -26.26
CA GLY A 17 -14.91 -11.83 -25.59
C GLY A 17 -16.07 -11.22 -24.81
N THR A 18 -16.15 -11.52 -23.52
CA THR A 18 -17.00 -10.73 -22.64
C THR A 18 -16.32 -9.39 -22.50
N THR A 19 -16.81 -8.41 -23.27
CA THR A 19 -16.68 -7.00 -22.91
C THR A 19 -17.22 -6.88 -21.48
N HIS A 20 -16.34 -6.73 -20.50
CA HIS A 20 -16.76 -6.30 -19.18
C HIS A 20 -17.53 -4.99 -19.39
N ALA A 21 -18.78 -4.95 -18.93
CA ALA A 21 -19.54 -3.71 -18.93
C ALA A 21 -18.77 -2.70 -18.08
N ASP A 22 -18.46 -1.54 -18.66
CA ASP A 22 -17.92 -0.39 -17.94
C ASP A 22 -18.77 -0.16 -16.67
N GLY A 23 -18.14 -0.26 -15.50
CA GLY A 23 -18.77 0.04 -14.22
C GLY A 23 -19.43 -1.11 -13.44
N SER A 24 -19.29 -2.38 -13.85
CA SER A 24 -19.76 -3.50 -13.00
C SER A 24 -18.71 -3.94 -11.99
N THR A 25 -19.08 -4.03 -10.70
CA THR A 25 -18.23 -4.60 -9.64
C THR A 25 -17.93 -6.09 -9.91
N ILE A 26 -16.65 -6.46 -9.89
CA ILE A 26 -16.13 -7.80 -10.11
C ILE A 26 -15.88 -8.48 -8.77
N VAL A 27 -16.41 -9.69 -8.57
CA VAL A 27 -16.01 -10.55 -7.45
C VAL A 27 -14.91 -11.50 -7.96
N PRO A 28 -13.66 -11.36 -7.51
CA PRO A 28 -12.54 -12.15 -8.02
C PRO A 28 -12.63 -13.61 -7.59
N MET A 29 -12.14 -14.51 -8.43
CA MET A 29 -12.08 -15.95 -8.12
C MET A 29 -10.91 -16.32 -7.19
N GLY A 30 -9.81 -15.56 -7.24
CA GLY A 30 -8.61 -15.82 -6.44
C GLY A 30 -8.24 -14.61 -5.59
N VAL A 31 -8.19 -14.80 -4.27
CA VAL A 31 -7.75 -13.81 -3.29
C VAL A 31 -6.80 -14.52 -2.33
N VAL A 32 -5.56 -14.04 -2.24
CA VAL A 32 -4.54 -14.58 -1.35
C VAL A 32 -3.95 -13.46 -0.51
N TYR A 33 -3.92 -13.68 0.81
CA TYR A 33 -3.30 -12.75 1.75
C TYR A 33 -1.97 -13.30 2.25
N SER A 34 -0.99 -12.40 2.41
CA SER A 34 0.26 -12.63 3.13
C SER A 34 0.64 -11.38 3.93
N ASN A 35 1.71 -11.45 4.71
CA ASN A 35 2.25 -10.30 5.42
C ASN A 35 3.77 -10.25 5.34
N ARG A 36 4.30 -9.05 5.56
CA ARG A 36 5.73 -8.79 5.75
C ARG A 36 5.92 -7.55 6.61
N THR A 37 7.15 -7.35 7.07
CA THR A 37 7.59 -6.12 7.71
C THR A 37 8.67 -5.52 6.83
N GLU A 38 8.57 -4.23 6.57
CA GLU A 38 9.53 -3.50 5.75
C GLU A 38 10.12 -2.35 6.57
N GLU A 39 11.44 -2.23 6.49
CA GLU A 39 12.19 -1.16 7.14
C GLU A 39 12.98 -0.41 6.06
N THR A 40 12.68 0.87 5.90
CA THR A 40 13.41 1.77 5.01
C THR A 40 14.26 2.73 5.84
N GLU A 41 15.02 3.61 5.18
CA GLU A 41 15.74 4.69 5.86
C GLU A 41 14.76 5.63 6.59
N GLU A 42 13.56 5.81 6.06
CA GLU A 42 12.61 6.84 6.48
C GLU A 42 11.49 6.31 7.38
N ALA A 43 11.13 5.03 7.25
CA ALA A 43 9.98 4.45 7.94
C ALA A 43 10.21 2.99 8.36
N ARG A 44 9.40 2.54 9.32
CA ARG A 44 9.16 1.11 9.58
C ARG A 44 7.68 0.86 9.40
N VAL A 45 7.35 -0.15 8.61
CA VAL A 45 5.96 -0.49 8.27
C VAL A 45 5.72 -1.99 8.38
N CYS A 46 4.53 -2.33 8.87
CA CYS A 46 3.91 -3.64 8.78
C CYS A 46 3.01 -3.65 7.56
N GLU A 47 2.97 -4.77 6.85
CA GLU A 47 2.20 -4.88 5.62
C GLU A 47 1.30 -6.12 5.60
N ILE A 48 0.10 -5.94 5.05
CA ILE A 48 -0.74 -7.02 4.54
C ILE A 48 -0.73 -6.91 3.02
N ILE A 49 -0.27 -7.97 2.36
CA ILE A 49 -0.26 -8.06 0.90
C ILE A 49 -1.46 -8.89 0.49
N LEU A 50 -2.27 -8.33 -0.40
CA LEU A 50 -3.38 -8.99 -1.07
C LEU A 50 -3.04 -9.16 -2.55
N ASP A 51 -2.94 -10.41 -3.00
CA ASP A 51 -2.85 -10.75 -4.40
C ASP A 51 -4.24 -11.21 -4.90
N VAL A 52 -4.74 -10.55 -5.95
CA VAL A 52 -6.05 -10.81 -6.55
C VAL A 52 -5.89 -11.28 -7.99
N SER A 53 -6.63 -12.32 -8.34
CA SER A 53 -6.73 -12.83 -9.71
C SER A 53 -8.18 -13.16 -10.06
N ASN A 54 -8.54 -12.99 -11.33
CA ASN A 54 -9.90 -13.24 -11.79
C ASN A 54 -9.96 -13.97 -13.15
N PRO A 55 -9.60 -15.26 -13.24
CA PRO A 55 -9.76 -16.04 -14.47
C PRO A 55 -11.21 -15.98 -15.00
N PRO A 56 -11.43 -15.91 -16.34
CA PRO A 56 -10.45 -15.99 -17.41
C PRO A 56 -9.72 -14.67 -17.71
N SER A 57 -9.99 -13.58 -16.96
CA SER A 57 -9.20 -12.36 -17.08
C SER A 57 -7.74 -12.66 -16.75
N ARG A 58 -6.83 -12.10 -17.57
CA ARG A 58 -5.38 -12.17 -17.37
C ARG A 58 -4.89 -11.06 -16.44
N GLU A 59 -5.77 -10.44 -15.67
CA GLU A 59 -5.43 -9.34 -14.76
C GLU A 59 -5.05 -9.86 -13.38
N LEU A 60 -3.95 -9.35 -12.86
CA LEU A 60 -3.50 -9.49 -11.47
C LEU A 60 -3.54 -8.13 -10.81
N VAL A 61 -4.08 -8.06 -9.60
CA VAL A 61 -4.03 -6.86 -8.76
C VAL A 61 -3.27 -7.19 -7.50
N LYS A 62 -2.26 -6.37 -7.18
CA LYS A 62 -1.55 -6.42 -5.91
C LYS A 62 -1.93 -5.21 -5.10
N PHE A 63 -2.47 -5.43 -3.91
CA PHE A 63 -2.87 -4.39 -2.97
C PHE A 63 -2.13 -4.60 -1.66
N ILE A 64 -1.28 -3.65 -1.28
CA ILE A 64 -0.49 -3.71 -0.07
C ILE A 64 -1.05 -2.69 0.90
N THR A 65 -1.66 -3.16 1.98
CA THR A 65 -2.00 -2.32 3.13
C THR A 65 -0.75 -2.10 3.96
N LEU A 66 -0.45 -0.86 4.33
CA LEU A 66 0.67 -0.50 5.17
C LEU A 66 0.20 0.22 6.43
N GLY A 67 0.87 -0.06 7.54
CA GLY A 67 0.72 0.64 8.81
C GLY A 67 2.07 0.72 9.53
N GLY A 68 2.39 1.84 10.15
CA GLY A 68 3.69 2.03 10.78
C GLY A 68 3.94 3.45 11.24
N TYR A 69 5.22 3.86 11.25
CA TYR A 69 5.61 5.21 11.64
C TYR A 69 6.83 5.73 10.86
N THR A 70 6.96 7.06 10.81
CA THR A 70 8.11 7.78 10.26
C THR A 70 9.24 7.85 11.30
N LYS A 71 10.46 7.47 10.94
CA LYS A 71 11.60 7.47 11.88
C LYS A 71 12.04 8.88 12.28
N ALA A 72 11.72 9.89 11.46
CA ALA A 72 12.12 11.27 11.69
C ALA A 72 11.50 11.90 12.95
N ASP A 73 10.21 11.64 13.19
CA ASP A 73 9.44 12.25 14.28
C ASP A 73 8.46 11.29 14.96
N GLY A 74 8.38 10.04 14.49
CA GLY A 74 7.47 9.03 14.99
C GLY A 74 6.03 9.24 14.55
N ALA A 75 5.73 10.07 13.55
CA ALA A 75 4.37 10.26 13.04
C ALA A 75 3.77 8.92 12.58
N VAL A 76 2.46 8.76 12.74
CA VAL A 76 1.76 7.56 12.24
C VAL A 76 1.86 7.56 10.72
N LEU A 77 1.97 6.39 10.11
CA LEU A 77 1.85 6.22 8.68
C LEU A 77 0.90 5.06 8.41
N ALA A 78 -0.15 5.28 7.63
CA ALA A 78 -1.05 4.20 7.19
C ALA A 78 -1.58 4.47 5.79
N GLY A 79 -1.91 3.42 5.06
CA GLY A 79 -2.45 3.55 3.71
C GLY A 79 -2.29 2.30 2.87
N PHE A 80 -2.24 2.49 1.56
CA PHE A 80 -2.00 1.38 0.64
C PHE A 80 -1.11 1.74 -0.53
N LEU A 81 -0.54 0.70 -1.13
CA LEU A 81 0.04 0.70 -2.47
C LEU A 81 -0.77 -0.27 -3.34
N MET A 82 -1.14 0.15 -4.55
CA MET A 82 -1.86 -0.68 -5.51
C MET A 82 -1.09 -0.74 -6.83
N GLY A 83 -0.96 -1.95 -7.37
CA GLY A 83 -0.41 -2.21 -8.69
C GLY A 83 -1.26 -3.22 -9.45
N VAL A 84 -1.25 -3.10 -10.78
CA VAL A 84 -1.98 -3.98 -11.69
C VAL A 84 -1.02 -4.53 -12.73
N ALA A 85 -1.20 -5.78 -13.12
CA ALA A 85 -0.39 -6.41 -14.17
C ALA A 85 -1.25 -7.33 -15.04
N ASP A 86 -0.86 -7.50 -16.30
CA ASP A 86 -1.49 -8.45 -17.21
C ASP A 86 -0.58 -9.67 -17.46
N ILE A 87 -1.13 -10.87 -17.30
CA ILE A 87 -0.48 -12.14 -17.58
C ILE A 87 -0.34 -12.31 -19.09
N VAL A 88 0.88 -12.12 -19.60
CA VAL A 88 1.18 -12.23 -21.02
C VAL A 88 1.62 -13.64 -21.41
N ALA A 89 2.23 -14.39 -20.49
CA ALA A 89 2.63 -15.78 -20.69
C ALA A 89 2.66 -16.57 -19.36
N VAL A 90 2.90 -17.88 -19.44
CA VAL A 90 3.15 -18.72 -18.26
C VAL A 90 4.35 -18.11 -17.51
N GLU A 91 4.15 -17.71 -16.25
CA GLU A 91 5.14 -17.04 -15.38
C GLU A 91 5.59 -15.63 -15.80
N ARG A 92 4.89 -14.99 -16.75
CA ARG A 92 5.20 -13.60 -17.13
C ARG A 92 3.97 -12.71 -17.03
N ALA A 93 4.13 -11.61 -16.29
CA ALA A 93 3.18 -10.53 -16.24
C ALA A 93 3.88 -9.20 -16.57
N ASP A 94 3.21 -8.35 -17.34
CA ASP A 94 3.68 -7.00 -17.65
C ASP A 94 2.86 -6.00 -16.80
N ILE A 95 3.53 -5.05 -16.16
CA ILE A 95 2.88 -4.06 -15.29
C ILE A 95 2.01 -3.13 -16.14
N VAL A 96 0.79 -2.87 -15.66
CA VAL A 96 -0.16 -1.95 -16.27
C VAL A 96 -0.10 -0.62 -15.53
N GLN A 97 0.07 0.46 -16.28
CA GLN A 97 0.04 1.81 -15.71
C GLN A 97 -1.38 2.18 -15.30
N ILE A 98 -1.61 2.36 -13.99
CA ILE A 98 -2.86 2.89 -13.46
C ILE A 98 -2.74 4.37 -13.14
N THR A 99 -3.82 5.12 -13.37
CA THR A 99 -3.89 6.57 -13.16
C THR A 99 -4.66 6.95 -11.90
N ASP A 100 -5.44 6.01 -11.36
CA ASP A 100 -6.26 6.21 -10.18
C ASP A 100 -6.44 4.88 -9.44
N ALA A 101 -6.57 4.96 -8.12
CA ALA A 101 -6.85 3.83 -7.26
C ALA A 101 -7.76 4.27 -6.11
N THR A 102 -8.66 3.40 -5.66
CA THR A 102 -9.55 3.68 -4.54
C THR A 102 -9.73 2.45 -3.68
N PHE A 103 -9.87 2.69 -2.39
CA PHE A 103 -10.35 1.75 -1.39
C PHE A 103 -11.65 2.27 -0.79
N ASN A 104 -12.69 1.45 -0.79
CA ASN A 104 -13.99 1.76 -0.21
C ASN A 104 -14.51 0.59 0.62
N ALA A 105 -14.90 0.86 1.85
CA ALA A 105 -15.57 -0.07 2.75
C ALA A 105 -16.77 0.62 3.40
N ALA A 106 -17.62 -0.14 4.09
CA ALA A 106 -18.76 0.44 4.81
C ALA A 106 -18.34 1.48 5.87
N THR A 107 -17.14 1.35 6.44
CA THR A 107 -16.65 2.18 7.54
C THR A 107 -15.58 3.19 7.13
N PHE A 108 -15.10 3.16 5.87
CA PHE A 108 -13.98 3.99 5.44
C PHE A 108 -13.98 4.17 3.92
N SER A 109 -13.67 5.38 3.46
CA SER A 109 -13.36 5.67 2.05
C SER A 109 -12.04 6.40 1.99
N SER A 110 -11.17 5.96 1.10
CA SER A 110 -9.84 6.55 0.90
C SER A 110 -9.89 7.95 0.27
N LEU A 111 -10.92 8.24 -0.53
CA LEU A 111 -11.07 9.53 -1.20
C LEU A 111 -11.25 10.66 -0.18
N GLY A 112 -10.37 11.67 -0.25
CA GLY A 112 -10.37 12.82 0.66
C GLY A 112 -9.83 12.53 2.06
N GLN A 113 -9.43 11.28 2.35
CA GLN A 113 -8.87 10.89 3.65
C GLN A 113 -7.39 10.48 3.55
N LEU A 114 -6.98 9.99 2.37
CA LEU A 114 -5.59 9.65 2.05
C LEU A 114 -5.03 10.62 1.00
N ASN A 115 -3.73 10.88 1.08
CA ASN A 115 -2.94 11.63 0.11
C ASN A 115 -2.44 10.65 -0.96
N TYR A 116 -2.71 10.97 -2.23
CA TYR A 116 -2.41 10.10 -3.36
C TYR A 116 -1.14 10.51 -4.10
N GLU A 117 -0.34 9.52 -4.48
CA GLU A 117 0.85 9.65 -5.32
C GLU A 117 0.86 8.52 -6.37
N THR A 118 1.20 8.86 -7.61
CA THR A 118 1.38 7.88 -8.69
C THR A 118 2.86 7.77 -9.01
N TYR A 119 3.37 6.55 -9.06
CA TYR A 119 4.78 6.28 -9.38
C TYR A 119 4.99 5.99 -10.86
N ASP A 120 6.22 6.19 -11.32
CA ASP A 120 6.64 5.97 -12.72
C ASP A 120 6.48 4.51 -13.17
N ASP A 121 6.51 3.56 -12.24
CA ASP A 121 6.28 2.15 -12.52
C ASP A 121 4.80 1.81 -12.72
N GLY A 122 3.92 2.80 -12.59
CA GLY A 122 2.49 2.67 -12.80
C GLY A 122 1.70 2.23 -11.58
N THR A 123 2.32 2.18 -10.39
CA THR A 123 1.63 1.94 -9.12
C THR A 123 1.06 3.24 -8.54
N VAL A 124 0.03 3.12 -7.71
CA VAL A 124 -0.56 4.24 -6.96
C VAL A 124 -0.45 3.96 -5.47
N MET A 125 0.07 4.94 -4.74
CA MET A 125 0.12 4.94 -3.28
C MET A 125 -0.85 5.96 -2.72
N ALA A 126 -1.51 5.60 -1.63
CA ALA A 126 -2.41 6.48 -0.92
C ALA A 126 -2.13 6.36 0.58
N THR A 127 -1.68 7.43 1.24
CA THR A 127 -1.28 7.38 2.66
C THR A 127 -1.81 8.54 3.48
N THR A 128 -1.83 8.35 4.80
CA THR A 128 -2.18 9.38 5.76
C THR A 128 -1.28 9.29 6.97
N GLU A 129 -0.97 10.46 7.53
CA GLU A 129 -0.34 10.58 8.85
C GLU A 129 -1.35 10.89 9.96
N ASN A 130 -2.62 11.07 9.59
CA ASN A 130 -3.70 11.32 10.54
C ASN A 130 -4.17 10.01 11.19
N ALA A 131 -3.94 9.89 12.50
CA ALA A 131 -4.37 8.74 13.29
C ALA A 131 -5.89 8.49 13.23
N GLU A 132 -6.71 9.54 13.05
CA GLU A 132 -8.17 9.43 12.92
C GLU A 132 -8.60 8.71 11.65
N PHE A 133 -7.78 8.74 10.59
CA PHE A 133 -8.04 8.02 9.34
C PHE A 133 -7.31 6.68 9.28
N ALA A 134 -6.13 6.59 9.90
CA ALA A 134 -5.32 5.38 9.93
C ALA A 134 -6.05 4.18 10.57
N ALA A 135 -6.62 4.37 11.76
CA ALA A 135 -7.26 3.26 12.47
C ALA A 135 -8.53 2.73 11.77
N PRO A 136 -9.48 3.58 11.31
CA PRO A 136 -10.63 3.10 10.54
C PRO A 136 -10.25 2.39 9.24
N PHE A 137 -9.22 2.87 8.54
CA PHE A 137 -8.71 2.20 7.34
C PHE A 137 -8.18 0.80 7.64
N ILE A 138 -7.27 0.67 8.62
CA ILE A 138 -6.70 -0.63 9.01
C ILE A 138 -7.80 -1.59 9.46
N ASN A 139 -8.74 -1.11 10.26
CA ASN A 139 -9.87 -1.92 10.72
C ASN A 139 -10.76 -2.39 9.56
N ALA A 140 -10.97 -1.56 8.54
CA ALA A 140 -11.72 -1.94 7.35
C ALA A 140 -11.02 -3.05 6.56
N VAL A 141 -9.69 -3.00 6.41
CA VAL A 141 -8.92 -4.06 5.77
C VAL A 141 -9.02 -5.37 6.54
N LEU A 142 -8.84 -5.33 7.86
CA LEU A 142 -8.90 -6.50 8.73
C LEU A 142 -10.30 -7.13 8.79
N ALA A 143 -11.35 -6.32 8.64
CA ALA A 143 -12.73 -6.80 8.59
C ALA A 143 -13.07 -7.51 7.27
N GLY A 144 -12.33 -7.26 6.18
CA GLY A 144 -12.70 -7.68 4.84
C GLY A 144 -13.93 -6.93 4.30
N ASN A 145 -14.57 -7.46 3.27
CA ASN A 145 -15.75 -6.87 2.62
C ASN A 145 -15.57 -5.39 2.23
N TYR A 146 -14.60 -5.15 1.34
CA TYR A 146 -14.31 -3.83 0.78
C TYR A 146 -14.17 -3.91 -0.75
N GLU A 147 -14.11 -2.74 -1.37
CA GLU A 147 -13.98 -2.57 -2.81
C GLU A 147 -12.68 -1.84 -3.15
N LEU A 148 -11.96 -2.41 -4.12
CA LEU A 148 -10.75 -1.85 -4.71
C LEU A 148 -11.11 -1.33 -6.10
N GLY A 149 -11.04 -0.02 -6.29
CA GLY A 149 -11.23 0.61 -7.61
C GLY A 149 -9.89 0.99 -8.23
N PHE A 150 -9.75 0.89 -9.54
CA PHE A 150 -8.61 1.47 -10.26
C PHE A 150 -8.97 1.81 -11.71
N SER A 151 -8.29 2.81 -12.27
CA SER A 151 -8.39 3.17 -13.69
C SER A 151 -7.06 2.93 -14.38
N ARG A 152 -7.09 2.25 -15.52
CA ARG A 152 -5.90 2.07 -16.38
C ARG A 152 -5.69 3.33 -17.23
N LEU A 153 -4.44 3.63 -17.58
CA LEU A 153 -4.10 4.75 -18.48
C LEU A 153 -4.66 4.57 -19.90
N GLU A 154 -4.91 3.32 -20.31
CA GLU A 154 -5.45 2.99 -21.64
C GLU A 154 -6.79 3.68 -21.89
N SER A 155 -6.90 4.37 -23.04
CA SER A 155 -8.10 5.11 -23.40
C SER A 155 -9.33 4.19 -23.50
N GLY A 156 -10.39 4.54 -22.76
CA GLY A 156 -11.66 3.81 -22.78
C GLY A 156 -11.70 2.58 -21.84
N ALA A 157 -10.72 2.38 -20.97
CA ALA A 157 -10.67 1.22 -20.08
C ALA A 157 -11.62 1.29 -18.86
N GLY A 158 -12.26 2.44 -18.63
CA GLY A 158 -13.20 2.67 -17.52
C GLY A 158 -12.56 2.50 -16.13
N MET A 159 -13.33 2.84 -15.09
CA MET A 159 -12.98 2.44 -13.72
C MET A 159 -13.34 0.96 -13.53
N ARG A 160 -12.38 0.16 -13.07
CA ARG A 160 -12.60 -1.23 -12.65
C ARG A 160 -12.75 -1.28 -11.15
N THR A 161 -13.67 -2.11 -10.66
CA THR A 161 -13.92 -2.26 -9.23
C THR A 161 -13.95 -3.73 -8.85
N TYR A 162 -13.10 -4.14 -7.90
CA TYR A 162 -13.00 -5.49 -7.37
C TYR A 162 -13.57 -5.52 -5.95
N LYS A 163 -14.54 -6.40 -5.69
CA LYS A 163 -15.12 -6.62 -4.36
C LYS A 163 -14.41 -7.75 -3.64
N ILE A 164 -13.64 -7.39 -2.62
CA ILE A 164 -12.90 -8.31 -1.78
C ILE A 164 -13.78 -8.71 -0.60
N LEU A 165 -14.34 -9.92 -0.66
CA LEU A 165 -15.20 -10.47 0.38
C LEU A 165 -14.41 -11.03 1.58
N PRO A 166 -13.39 -11.90 1.40
CA PRO A 166 -12.74 -12.52 2.54
C PRO A 166 -11.85 -11.51 3.27
N ALA A 167 -11.94 -11.54 4.60
CA ALA A 167 -10.94 -10.94 5.47
C ALA A 167 -9.60 -11.69 5.37
N PRO A 168 -8.48 -11.06 5.77
CA PRO A 168 -7.22 -11.78 5.99
C PRO A 168 -7.43 -12.96 6.96
N SER A 169 -6.66 -14.03 6.78
CA SER A 169 -6.71 -15.16 7.72
C SER A 169 -6.27 -14.72 9.12
N GLU A 170 -6.71 -15.44 10.15
CA GLU A 170 -6.35 -15.13 11.56
C GLU A 170 -4.83 -15.05 11.75
N ALA A 171 -4.07 -15.93 11.08
CA ALA A 171 -2.62 -15.91 11.12
C ALA A 171 -2.03 -14.64 10.50
N VAL A 172 -2.58 -14.18 9.36
CA VAL A 172 -2.12 -12.95 8.70
C VAL A 172 -2.46 -11.72 9.55
N ALA A 173 -3.70 -11.64 10.02
CA ALA A 173 -4.19 -10.54 10.85
C ALA A 173 -3.42 -10.44 12.18
N SER A 174 -3.23 -11.55 12.89
CA SER A 174 -2.54 -11.57 14.19
C SER A 174 -1.08 -11.16 14.07
N ASN A 175 -0.40 -11.63 13.03
CA ASN A 175 0.99 -11.23 12.76
C ASN A 175 1.11 -9.74 12.45
N PHE A 176 0.16 -9.19 11.68
CA PHE A 176 0.13 -7.75 11.38
C PHE A 176 -0.15 -6.92 12.65
N ILE A 177 -1.15 -7.30 13.46
CA ILE A 177 -1.48 -6.60 14.70
C ILE A 177 -0.30 -6.59 15.66
N ARG A 178 0.36 -7.75 15.87
CA ARG A 178 1.55 -7.83 16.71
C ARG A 178 2.67 -6.91 16.22
N CYS A 179 2.91 -6.88 14.91
CA CYS A 179 3.89 -5.97 14.32
C CYS A 179 3.53 -4.51 14.61
N MET A 180 2.25 -4.12 14.45
CA MET A 180 1.78 -2.76 14.74
C MET A 180 1.95 -2.39 16.22
N ASP A 181 1.69 -3.32 17.14
CA ASP A 181 1.87 -3.10 18.58
C ASP A 181 3.34 -2.86 18.93
N ASP A 182 4.26 -3.65 18.34
CA ASP A 182 5.70 -3.47 18.48
C ASP A 182 6.14 -2.09 17.94
N LEU A 183 5.66 -1.70 16.76
CA LEU A 183 5.96 -0.40 16.15
C LEU A 183 5.37 0.78 16.94
N ALA A 184 4.21 0.62 17.59
CA ALA A 184 3.60 1.66 18.40
C ALA A 184 4.48 2.03 19.61
N MET A 185 5.09 1.03 20.25
CA MET A 185 6.04 1.23 21.34
C MET A 185 7.28 2.00 20.86
N GLU A 186 7.85 1.62 19.71
CA GLU A 186 9.01 2.29 19.12
C GLU A 186 8.69 3.75 18.72
N SER A 187 7.54 3.98 18.08
CA SER A 187 7.07 5.32 17.68
C SER A 187 7.00 6.28 18.89
N GLN A 188 6.47 5.81 20.02
CA GLN A 188 6.39 6.60 21.25
C GLN A 188 7.78 6.95 21.80
N GLN A 189 8.74 6.03 21.71
CA GLN A 189 10.11 6.27 22.11
C GLN A 189 10.77 7.33 21.21
N VAL A 190 10.56 7.26 19.89
CA VAL A 190 11.06 8.26 18.93
C VAL A 190 10.47 9.65 19.26
N ARG A 191 9.15 9.76 19.40
CA ARG A 191 8.46 11.02 19.74
C ARG A 191 9.00 11.65 21.03
N SER A 192 9.20 10.82 22.07
CA SER A 192 9.73 11.28 23.35
C SER A 192 11.17 11.79 23.23
N SER A 193 12.00 11.14 22.41
CA SER A 193 13.38 11.56 22.16
C SER A 193 13.46 12.90 21.40
N VAL A 194 12.58 13.10 20.40
CA VAL A 194 12.49 14.35 19.64
C VAL A 194 11.99 15.49 20.52
N SER A 195 10.98 15.24 21.35
CA SER A 195 10.47 16.21 22.33
C SER A 195 11.54 16.66 23.32
N THR A 196 12.36 15.72 23.81
CA THR A 196 13.47 16.02 24.73
C THR A 196 14.54 16.89 24.07
N LYS A 197 14.85 16.64 22.79
CA LYS A 197 15.80 17.47 22.02
C LYS A 197 15.27 18.87 21.70
N ARG A 198 13.95 19.03 21.54
CA ARG A 198 13.31 20.33 21.26
C ARG A 198 12.95 21.12 22.51
N SER A 199 12.96 20.49 23.68
CA SER A 199 12.74 21.19 24.95
C SER A 199 13.93 22.11 25.21
N PRO A 200 13.72 23.43 25.42
CA PRO A 200 14.78 24.29 25.94
C PRO A 200 15.23 23.69 27.27
N LEU A 201 16.54 23.51 27.45
CA LEU A 201 17.10 23.21 28.76
C LEU A 201 16.46 24.18 29.77
N PRO A 202 16.01 23.72 30.96
CA PRO A 202 15.54 24.64 31.98
C PRO A 202 16.66 25.65 32.19
N ALA A 203 16.32 26.94 32.05
CA ALA A 203 17.23 28.04 32.29
C ALA A 203 17.80 27.84 33.70
N GLY A 204 19.01 27.29 33.76
CA GLY A 204 19.74 27.15 35.00
C GLY A 204 19.87 28.53 35.58
N ASN A 205 19.42 28.69 36.82
CA ASN A 205 19.80 29.81 37.68
C ASN A 205 21.33 29.87 37.70
N GLY A 206 21.89 30.70 36.83
CA GLY A 206 23.31 30.86 36.63
C GLY A 206 23.61 32.33 36.46
N ASN A 207 24.06 32.95 37.54
CA ASN A 207 24.74 34.23 37.50
C ASN A 207 25.78 34.22 36.37
N ARG A 208 25.59 35.12 35.39
CA ARG A 208 26.57 35.43 34.35
C ARG A 208 27.78 36.12 34.99
N PRO A 209 29.00 35.86 34.49
CA PRO A 209 29.61 36.79 33.52
C PRO A 209 30.29 35.99 32.38
N GLY A 210 30.20 36.30 31.09
CA GLY A 210 30.37 37.58 30.39
C GLY A 210 31.62 37.44 29.51
N ILE A 211 31.48 37.12 28.21
CA ILE A 211 32.55 37.27 27.19
C ILE A 211 31.90 37.58 25.82
N THR A 212 32.58 38.44 25.07
CA THR A 212 32.24 39.22 23.87
C THR A 212 32.73 38.61 22.54
N MET A 213 32.10 39.05 21.43
CA MET A 213 32.49 39.01 19.98
C MET A 213 32.48 37.62 19.29
N ASP A 214 32.29 37.44 17.97
CA ASP A 214 32.37 38.33 16.79
C ASP A 214 31.50 37.79 15.62
N GLN A 215 31.35 38.62 14.59
CA GLN A 215 30.66 38.49 13.30
C GLN A 215 31.07 37.26 12.45
N GLY A 216 30.15 36.78 11.61
CA GLY A 216 30.48 35.98 10.42
C GLY A 216 29.39 35.02 9.97
N GLY A 217 28.53 35.45 9.04
CA GLY A 217 27.44 34.65 8.48
C GLY A 217 27.86 33.68 7.36
N ARG A 218 27.12 32.56 7.26
CA ARG A 218 26.40 32.05 6.07
C ARG A 218 26.00 30.58 6.28
N PRO A 219 24.75 30.16 6.00
CA PRO A 219 24.42 28.74 5.89
C PRO A 219 24.70 28.23 4.47
N ILE A 220 25.36 27.08 4.37
CA ILE A 220 25.52 26.33 3.13
C ILE A 220 24.32 25.38 3.02
N VAL A 221 23.53 25.55 1.96
CA VAL A 221 22.46 24.63 1.54
C VAL A 221 23.12 23.45 0.79
N HIS A 222 22.70 22.21 1.07
CA HIS A 222 22.94 21.07 0.19
C HIS A 222 21.58 20.51 -0.25
N PRO A 223 21.32 20.34 -1.56
CA PRO A 223 20.09 19.77 -2.07
C PRO A 223 20.11 18.25 -1.93
N GLY A 224 19.02 17.68 -1.41
CA GLY A 224 18.77 16.24 -1.40
C GLY A 224 18.56 15.72 -2.83
N GLN A 225 19.38 14.75 -3.21
CA GLN A 225 19.33 14.07 -4.50
C GLN A 225 18.59 12.74 -4.29
N GLY A 226 17.33 12.68 -4.73
CA GLY A 226 16.54 11.44 -4.73
C GLY A 226 17.18 10.38 -5.62
N ARG A 227 17.19 9.13 -5.18
CA ARG A 227 17.58 7.98 -5.99
C ARG A 227 16.36 7.12 -6.28
N THR A 228 16.08 7.02 -7.57
CA THR A 228 15.18 6.07 -8.22
C THR A 228 15.68 4.63 -8.08
N TRP A 229 14.73 3.68 -8.06
CA TRP A 229 15.00 2.25 -8.07
C TRP A 229 15.77 1.84 -9.32
N ALA A 230 17.00 1.34 -9.13
CA ALA A 230 17.70 0.58 -10.14
C ALA A 230 18.42 -0.61 -9.51
N THR A 231 17.97 -1.79 -9.93
CA THR A 231 18.66 -3.09 -10.01
C THR A 231 18.92 -3.88 -8.73
N HIS A 232 18.29 -5.07 -8.69
CA HIS A 232 18.97 -6.28 -8.25
C HIS A 232 18.77 -7.40 -9.28
N LYS A 233 19.90 -7.99 -9.68
CA LYS A 233 20.00 -9.29 -10.36
C LYS A 233 19.78 -10.42 -9.37
#